data_AF-A0A1F5T0X4-F1
#
_entry.id   AF-A0A1F5T0X4-F1
#
_cell.length_a   1.000
_cell.length_b   1.000
_cell.length_c   1.000
_cell.angle_alpha   90.00
_cell.angle_beta   90.00
_cell.angle_gamma   90.00
#
_symmetry.space_group_name_H-M   'P 1'
#
loop_
_entity.id
_entity.type
_entity.pdbx_description
1 polymer ?
#
loop_
_entity_poly.entity_id
_entity_poly.type
_entity_poly.pdbx_seq_one_letter_code
_entity_poly.pdbx_strand_id
1 'polypeptide(L)'
;MRTIEISETTFERIKGDLKEEEKMDISEYEDLIGQKLFIRTVTYHLVGKVDKIVGKFLRLKQASWIADSGRFMNTIKDGTLNEVEPVGEAFVNIESITDFFLWNHSLDLQQK
;
A
#
# COMPACT_ATOMS: atom_id res chain seq x y z
N MET A 1 6.79 5.95 30.43
CA MET A 1 7.29 6.43 29.12
C MET A 1 8.71 6.92 29.34
N ARG A 2 9.69 6.50 28.54
CA ARG A 2 11.08 6.98 28.64
C ARG A 2 11.34 7.88 27.43
N THR A 3 11.89 9.06 27.67
CA THR A 3 12.21 10.05 26.63
C THR A 3 13.73 10.18 26.54
N ILE A 4 14.24 10.35 25.33
CA ILE A 4 15.67 10.57 25.05
C ILE A 4 15.76 11.88 24.28
N GLU A 5 16.64 12.78 24.71
CA GLU A 5 16.97 14.01 23.99
C GLU A 5 18.18 13.75 23.09
N ILE A 6 18.09 14.17 21.82
CA ILE A 6 19.16 14.03 20.82
C ILE A 6 19.41 15.37 20.13
N SER A 7 20.60 15.55 19.56
CA SER A 7 20.92 16.73 18.76
C SER A 7 20.18 16.72 17.41
N GLU A 8 19.92 17.90 16.86
CA GLU A 8 19.29 18.08 15.55
C GLU A 8 20.08 17.38 14.43
N THR A 9 21.41 17.44 14.50
CA THR A 9 22.32 16.73 13.60
C THR A 9 22.22 15.20 13.70
N THR A 10 21.87 14.67 14.88
CA THR A 10 21.67 13.24 15.09
C THR A 10 20.30 12.83 14.57
N PHE A 11 19.27 13.65 14.82
CA PHE A 11 17.93 13.42 14.29
C PHE A 11 17.92 13.32 12.76
N GLU A 12 18.51 14.28 12.05
CA GLU A 12 18.55 14.26 10.58
C GLU A 12 19.27 13.04 10.00
N ARG A 13 20.25 12.48 10.73
CA ARG A 13 20.96 11.25 10.31
C ARG A 13 20.11 9.99 10.48
N ILE A 14 19.18 9.97 11.43
CA ILE A 14 18.39 8.79 11.77
C ILE A 14 16.91 8.92 11.37
N LYS A 15 16.45 10.10 10.95
CA LYS A 15 15.06 10.37 10.55
C LYS A 15 14.58 9.46 9.41
N GLY A 16 15.48 9.09 8.49
CA GLY A 16 15.17 8.11 7.44
C GLY A 16 15.01 6.67 7.96
N ASP A 17 15.65 6.34 9.08
CA ASP A 17 15.59 5.02 9.72
C ASP A 17 14.45 4.93 10.74
N LEU A 18 14.02 6.09 11.27
CA LEU A 18 12.77 6.26 11.98
C LEU A 18 11.64 6.19 10.95
N LYS A 19 11.28 4.97 10.54
CA LYS A 19 9.99 4.71 9.90
C LYS A 19 8.91 5.03 10.93
N GLU A 20 8.56 6.30 11.08
CA GLU A 20 7.27 6.64 11.64
C GLU A 20 6.25 5.86 10.80
N GLU A 21 5.46 5.01 11.46
CA GLU A 21 4.23 4.53 10.84
C GLU A 21 3.44 5.80 10.54
N GLU A 22 3.54 6.30 9.31
CA GLU A 22 2.77 7.45 8.85
C GLU A 22 1.30 7.07 9.04
N LYS A 23 0.73 7.52 10.16
CA LYS A 23 -0.68 7.43 10.41
C LYS A 23 -1.32 8.44 9.47
N MET A 24 -1.64 7.98 8.28
CA MET A 24 -2.49 8.74 7.38
C MET A 24 -3.84 8.95 8.05
N ASP A 25 -4.20 10.22 8.20
CA ASP A 25 -5.54 10.64 8.56
C ASP A 25 -6.42 10.55 7.30
N ILE A 26 -7.08 9.40 7.12
CA ILE A 26 -7.97 9.15 5.98
C ILE A 26 -9.38 9.48 6.44
N SER A 27 -9.95 10.56 5.91
CA SER A 27 -11.32 10.98 6.21
C SER A 27 -12.26 10.72 5.04
N GLU A 28 -11.75 10.86 3.80
CA GLU A 28 -12.51 10.71 2.57
C GLU A 28 -11.75 9.81 1.58
N TYR A 29 -12.41 9.34 0.51
CA TYR A 29 -11.73 8.49 -0.48
C TYR A 29 -10.65 9.25 -1.24
N GLU A 30 -10.82 10.56 -1.45
CA GLU A 30 -9.87 11.44 -2.12
C GLU A 30 -8.49 11.45 -1.45
N ASP A 31 -8.43 11.22 -0.13
CA ASP A 31 -7.17 11.12 0.64
C ASP A 31 -6.33 9.90 0.22
N LEU A 32 -6.94 8.92 -0.46
CA LEU A 32 -6.24 7.77 -1.02
C LEU A 32 -5.45 8.11 -2.29
N ILE A 33 -5.74 9.24 -2.95
CA ILE A 33 -5.04 9.62 -4.18
C ILE A 33 -3.55 9.83 -3.89
N GLY A 34 -2.70 9.19 -4.70
CA GLY A 34 -1.25 9.19 -4.51
C GLY A 34 -0.73 8.06 -3.61
N GLN A 35 -1.61 7.36 -2.88
CA GLN A 35 -1.21 6.27 -2.00
C GLN A 35 -1.01 4.96 -2.74
N LYS A 36 -0.09 4.15 -2.23
CA LYS A 36 0.05 2.75 -2.63
C LYS A 36 -0.81 1.90 -1.72
N LEU A 37 -1.67 1.07 -2.30
CA LEU A 37 -2.60 0.25 -1.55
C LEU A 37 -2.41 -1.23 -1.88
N PHE A 38 -2.55 -2.07 -0.86
CA PHE A 38 -2.86 -3.48 -0.97
C PHE A 38 -4.37 -3.63 -0.70
N ILE A 39 -5.13 -3.96 -1.74
CA ILE A 39 -6.59 -3.98 -1.73
C ILE A 39 -7.07 -5.42 -1.78
N ARG A 40 -7.96 -5.80 -0.86
CA ARG A 40 -8.56 -7.14 -0.86
C ARG A 40 -9.96 -7.10 -1.44
N THR A 41 -10.23 -8.06 -2.32
CA THR A 41 -11.58 -8.41 -2.77
C THR A 41 -11.91 -9.80 -2.23
N VAL A 42 -13.07 -10.34 -2.59
CA VAL A 42 -13.52 -11.66 -2.12
C VAL A 42 -12.61 -12.80 -2.60
N THR A 43 -12.07 -12.72 -3.81
CA THR A 43 -11.36 -13.85 -4.45
C THR A 43 -9.91 -13.56 -4.86
N TYR A 44 -9.47 -12.31 -4.81
CA TYR A 44 -8.11 -11.90 -5.19
C TYR A 44 -7.74 -10.58 -4.53
N HIS A 45 -6.48 -10.17 -4.69
CA HIS A 45 -6.00 -8.87 -4.23
C HIS A 45 -5.43 -8.04 -5.39
N LEU A 46 -5.35 -6.73 -5.17
CA LEU A 46 -4.69 -5.79 -6.06
C LEU A 46 -3.67 -4.99 -5.28
N VAL A 47 -2.51 -4.77 -5.89
CA VAL A 47 -1.50 -3.84 -5.37
C VAL A 47 -1.29 -2.76 -6.41
N GLY A 48 -1.27 -1.49 -6.03
CA GLY A 48 -1.01 -0.40 -6.96
C GLY A 48 -1.08 0.98 -6.32
N LYS A 49 -0.70 2.01 -7.08
CA LYS A 49 -0.82 3.42 -6.66
C LYS A 49 -2.12 4.01 -7.15
N VAL A 50 -2.94 4.57 -6.25
CA VAL A 50 -4.17 5.27 -6.63
C VAL A 50 -3.81 6.54 -7.40
N ASP A 51 -4.25 6.62 -8.65
CA ASP A 51 -4.04 7.77 -9.53
C ASP A 51 -5.20 8.76 -9.45
N LYS A 52 -6.44 8.25 -9.39
CA LYS A 52 -7.68 9.03 -9.29
C LYS A 52 -8.87 8.15 -8.96
N ILE A 53 -9.98 8.81 -8.61
CA ILE A 53 -11.29 8.21 -8.41
C ILE A 53 -12.17 8.58 -9.59
N VAL A 54 -12.89 7.60 -10.14
CA VAL A 54 -13.82 7.77 -11.26
C VAL A 54 -15.17 7.17 -10.86
N GLY A 55 -16.07 8.01 -10.33
CA GLY A 55 -17.32 7.55 -9.73
C GLY A 55 -17.03 6.60 -8.57
N LYS A 56 -17.39 5.32 -8.72
CA LYS A 56 -17.15 4.28 -7.72
C LYS A 56 -15.88 3.45 -7.98
N PHE A 57 -15.03 3.84 -8.93
CA PHE A 57 -13.81 3.11 -9.25
C PHE A 57 -12.55 3.84 -8.80
N LEU A 58 -11.63 3.12 -8.16
CA LEU A 58 -10.24 3.57 -8.00
C LEU A 58 -9.46 3.17 -9.25
N ARG A 59 -8.79 4.12 -9.88
CA ARG A 59 -7.79 3.85 -10.91
C ARG A 59 -6.44 3.63 -10.24
N LEU A 60 -5.88 2.45 -10.41
CA LEU A 60 -4.54 2.08 -9.95
C LEU A 60 -3.55 2.16 -11.12
N LYS A 61 -2.39 2.77 -10.88
CA LYS A 61 -1.20 2.71 -11.74
C LYS A 61 -0.13 1.80 -11.13
N GLN A 62 0.73 1.25 -11.97
CA GLN A 62 1.71 0.23 -11.59
C GLN A 62 1.04 -0.92 -10.83
N ALA A 63 -0.14 -1.31 -11.33
CA ALA A 63 -1.00 -2.27 -10.67
C ALA A 63 -0.53 -3.71 -10.94
N SER A 64 -0.64 -4.55 -9.93
CA SER A 64 -0.47 -6.01 -10.04
C SER A 64 -1.68 -6.71 -9.46
N TRP A 65 -2.18 -7.71 -10.19
CA TRP A 65 -3.17 -8.66 -9.70
C TRP A 65 -2.46 -9.76 -8.90
N ILE A 66 -2.97 -10.05 -7.71
CA ILE A 66 -2.36 -10.99 -6.77
C ILE A 66 -3.35 -12.11 -6.49
N ALA A 67 -3.07 -13.30 -7.02
CA ALA A 67 -3.89 -14.49 -6.77
C ALA A 67 -3.71 -15.01 -5.34
N ASP A 68 -2.44 -15.07 -4.89
CA ASP A 68 -2.05 -15.55 -3.57
C ASP A 68 -1.04 -14.60 -2.91
N SER A 69 -1.44 -14.01 -1.79
CA SER A 69 -0.57 -13.19 -0.95
C SER A 69 0.28 -14.00 0.03
N GLY A 70 -0.05 -15.28 0.25
CA GLY A 70 0.53 -16.11 1.28
C GLY A 70 0.07 -15.69 2.69
N ARG A 71 0.99 -15.73 3.67
CA ARG A 71 0.71 -15.32 5.05
C ARG A 71 0.52 -13.80 5.11
N PHE A 72 -0.73 -13.38 5.24
CA PHE A 72 -1.13 -11.96 5.20
C PHE A 72 -0.28 -11.02 6.08
N MET A 73 0.05 -11.40 7.31
CA MET A 73 0.90 -10.59 8.19
C MET A 73 2.29 -10.32 7.58
N ASN A 74 2.90 -11.33 6.96
CA ASN A 74 4.19 -11.19 6.27
C ASN A 74 4.02 -10.37 4.99
N THR A 75 2.90 -10.52 4.27
CA THR A 75 2.61 -9.69 3.10
C THR A 75 2.66 -8.21 3.43
N ILE A 76 1.93 -7.79 4.46
CA ILE A 76 1.86 -6.39 4.84
C ILE A 76 3.20 -5.90 5.42
N LYS A 77 3.81 -6.69 6.30
CA LYS A 77 5.03 -6.29 7.01
C LYS A 77 6.28 -6.32 6.13
N ASP A 78 6.46 -7.40 5.37
CA ASP A 78 7.69 -7.72 4.67
C ASP A 78 7.57 -7.59 3.14
N GLY A 79 6.36 -7.36 2.62
CA GLY A 79 6.12 -7.15 1.19
C GLY A 79 6.12 -8.44 0.36
N THR A 80 6.03 -9.61 1.01
CA THR A 80 6.10 -10.91 0.34
C THR A 80 4.75 -11.33 -0.25
N LEU A 81 4.77 -11.74 -1.52
CA LEU A 81 3.61 -12.22 -2.28
C LEU A 81 3.98 -13.57 -2.92
N ASN A 82 3.02 -14.46 -3.16
CA ASN A 82 3.29 -15.76 -3.76
C ASN A 82 3.03 -15.76 -5.27
N GLU A 83 1.82 -15.39 -5.69
CA GLU A 83 1.40 -15.38 -7.10
C GLU A 83 1.06 -13.95 -7.53
N VAL A 84 1.81 -13.43 -8.51
CA VAL A 84 1.79 -12.02 -8.90
C VAL A 84 1.71 -11.89 -10.41
N GLU A 85 0.79 -11.05 -10.88
CA GLU A 85 0.64 -10.70 -12.29
C GLU A 85 0.63 -9.18 -12.46
N PRO A 86 1.74 -8.56 -12.92
CA PRO A 86 1.76 -7.13 -13.24
C PRO A 86 0.82 -6.82 -14.42
N VAL A 87 -0.19 -5.99 -14.19
CA VAL A 87 -1.23 -5.64 -15.19
C VAL A 87 -1.14 -4.17 -15.66
N GLY A 88 -0.25 -3.39 -15.07
CA GLY A 88 0.00 -1.99 -15.45
C GLY A 88 -1.04 -1.04 -14.87
N GLU A 89 -2.26 -1.04 -15.44
CA GLU A 89 -3.37 -0.19 -14.99
C GLU A 89 -4.58 -1.06 -14.63
N ALA A 90 -5.24 -0.75 -13.51
CA ALA A 90 -6.45 -1.45 -13.08
C ALA A 90 -7.50 -0.47 -12.57
N PHE A 91 -8.77 -0.82 -12.75
CA PHE A 91 -9.90 -0.12 -12.15
C PHE A 91 -10.60 -1.08 -11.19
N VAL A 92 -10.67 -0.72 -9.92
CA VAL A 92 -11.35 -1.53 -8.89
C VAL A 92 -12.56 -0.78 -8.34
N ASN A 93 -13.71 -1.43 -8.29
CA ASN A 93 -14.92 -0.85 -7.72
C ASN A 93 -14.78 -0.82 -6.20
N ILE A 94 -14.89 0.36 -5.59
CA ILE A 94 -14.76 0.60 -4.15
C ILE A 94 -15.76 -0.26 -3.37
N GLU A 95 -16.97 -0.48 -3.90
CA GLU A 95 -18.00 -1.28 -3.24
C GLU A 95 -17.72 -2.79 -3.26
N SER A 96 -16.73 -3.24 -4.03
CA SER A 96 -16.28 -4.65 -4.05
C SER A 96 -15.08 -4.93 -3.13
N ILE A 97 -14.53 -3.88 -2.52
CA ILE A 97 -13.38 -3.97 -1.62
C ILE A 97 -13.85 -4.44 -0.25
N THR A 98 -13.22 -5.50 0.29
CA THR A 98 -13.50 -5.95 1.66
C THR A 98 -12.74 -5.11 2.67
N ASP A 99 -11.49 -4.77 2.35
CA ASP A 99 -10.61 -3.87 3.10
C ASP A 99 -9.36 -3.52 2.26
N PHE A 100 -8.56 -2.56 2.74
CA PHE A 100 -7.28 -2.21 2.13
C PHE A 100 -6.26 -1.80 3.20
N PHE A 101 -4.99 -1.87 2.83
CA PHE A 101 -3.85 -1.52 3.68
C PHE A 101 -2.88 -0.64 2.89
N LEU A 102 -2.18 0.26 3.56
CA LEU A 102 -1.08 0.99 2.93
C LEU A 102 0.02 0.00 2.52
N TRP A 103 0.48 0.13 1.28
CA TRP A 103 1.56 -0.68 0.72
C TRP A 103 2.87 0.10 0.76
N ASN A 104 3.63 -0.10 1.83
CA ASN A 104 4.89 0.62 2.09
C ASN A 104 6.08 0.05 1.31
N HIS A 105 5.85 -0.85 0.35
CA HIS A 105 6.89 -1.53 -0.42
C HIS A 105 6.95 -1.01 -1.86
N SER A 106 7.90 -1.53 -2.65
CA SER A 106 7.97 -1.20 -4.07
C SER A 106 6.76 -1.75 -4.84
N LEU A 107 6.41 -1.09 -5.95
CA LEU A 107 5.43 -1.56 -6.93
C LEU A 107 6.09 -2.23 -8.14
N ASP A 108 7.43 -2.30 -8.18
CA ASP A 108 8.19 -2.95 -9.25
C ASP A 108 8.17 -4.48 -9.06
N LEU A 109 6.96 -5.04 -9.08
CA LEU A 109 6.72 -6.45 -8.90
C LEU A 109 6.92 -7.19 -10.23
N GLN A 110 7.50 -8.38 -10.15
CA GLN A 110 7.72 -9.26 -11.29
C GLN A 110 6.73 -10.42 -11.24
N GLN A 111 6.35 -10.93 -12.42
CA GLN A 111 5.49 -12.08 -12.52
C GLN A 111 6.14 -13.31 -11.87
N LYS A 112 5.35 -14.02 -11.06
CA LYS A 112 5.74 -15.30 -10.44
C LYS A 112 4.51 -16.07 -9.99
#